data_AF-C8YQH7-F1
#
_entry.id   AF-C8YQH7-F1
#
_cell.length_a   1.000
_cell.length_b   1.000
_cell.length_c   1.000
_cell.angle_alpha   90.00
_cell.angle_beta   90.00
_cell.angle_gamma   90.00
#
_symmetry.space_group_name_H-M   'P 1'
#
loop_
_entity.id
_entity.type
_entity.pdbx_description
1 polymer ?
#
loop_
_entity_poly.entity_id
_entity_poly.type
_entity_poly.pdbx_seq_one_letter_code
_entity_poly.pdbx_strand_id
1 'polypeptide(L)'
;GADWIVIALGWGLAVTMGVYAVGKFSGAHLNPAVSIALAMDGSFSWAQVPGFIVCQMLGGIVGAVLVWLMYLPHWKVTEEKGAKLGVFSTAPAIKNYFANFLSEIIGTTILTLGILFIGINKIADGLNPIIVGLLIVAIGLSLGGPTGYAINLPY
;
A
#
# COMPACT_ATOMS: atom_id res chain seq x y z
N GLY A 1 -10.54 -9.09 17.16
CA GLY A 1 -9.96 -8.46 15.96
C GLY A 1 -9.21 -9.53 15.20
N ALA A 2 -9.19 -9.47 13.87
CA ALA A 2 -8.39 -10.39 13.07
C ALA A 2 -6.92 -10.29 13.49
N ASP A 3 -6.26 -11.43 13.59
CA ASP A 3 -4.83 -11.51 13.89
C ASP A 3 -4.02 -10.70 12.87
N TRP A 4 -2.90 -10.09 13.29
CA TRP A 4 -2.05 -9.23 12.44
C TRP A 4 -1.68 -9.91 11.13
N ILE A 5 -1.49 -11.23 11.18
CA ILE A 5 -1.21 -12.07 10.01
C ILE A 5 -2.33 -12.03 8.96
N VAL A 6 -3.60 -11.99 9.38
CA VAL A 6 -4.75 -11.92 8.46
C VAL A 6 -4.78 -10.56 7.76
N ILE A 7 -4.47 -9.48 8.47
CA ILE A 7 -4.40 -8.13 7.91
C ILE A 7 -3.26 -8.05 6.89
N ALA A 8 -2.05 -8.49 7.27
CA ALA A 8 -0.88 -8.45 6.39
C ALA A 8 -1.07 -9.30 5.13
N LEU A 9 -1.57 -10.54 5.27
CA LEU A 9 -1.86 -11.42 4.13
C LEU A 9 -2.96 -10.86 3.24
N GLY A 10 -4.07 -10.43 3.83
CA GLY A 10 -5.20 -9.87 3.08
C GLY A 10 -4.78 -8.64 2.26
N TRP A 11 -3.98 -7.76 2.84
CA TRP A 11 -3.45 -6.58 2.16
C TRP A 11 -2.52 -6.93 0.99
N GLY A 12 -1.52 -7.80 1.20
CA GLY A 12 -0.62 -8.22 0.13
C GLY A 12 -1.34 -8.93 -1.03
N LEU A 13 -2.37 -9.72 -0.73
CA LEU A 13 -3.22 -10.34 -1.74
C LEU A 13 -4.09 -9.32 -2.48
N ALA A 14 -4.66 -8.33 -1.77
CA ALA A 14 -5.43 -7.26 -2.40
C ALA A 14 -4.58 -6.46 -3.40
N VAL A 15 -3.33 -6.13 -3.04
CA VAL A 15 -2.41 -5.45 -3.95
C VAL A 15 -2.05 -6.35 -5.14
N THR A 16 -1.77 -7.65 -4.92
CA THR A 16 -1.56 -8.61 -6.02
C THR A 16 -2.70 -8.57 -7.04
N MET A 17 -3.95 -8.62 -6.57
CA MET A 17 -5.13 -8.59 -7.43
C MET A 17 -5.27 -7.25 -8.16
N GLY A 18 -4.98 -6.13 -7.48
CA GLY A 18 -4.93 -4.81 -8.09
C GLY A 18 -3.90 -4.74 -9.23
N VAL A 19 -2.69 -5.26 -8.99
CA VAL A 19 -1.63 -5.30 -10.01
C VAL A 19 -2.05 -6.15 -11.21
N TYR A 20 -2.66 -7.31 -11.00
CA TYR A 20 -3.20 -8.10 -12.11
C TYR A 20 -4.29 -7.36 -12.89
N ALA A 21 -5.17 -6.63 -12.21
CA ALA A 21 -6.30 -5.94 -12.85
C ALA A 21 -5.84 -4.81 -13.78
N VAL A 22 -4.83 -4.02 -13.38
CA VAL A 22 -4.45 -2.80 -14.11
C VAL A 22 -3.05 -2.82 -14.72
N GLY A 23 -2.27 -3.89 -14.50
CA GLY A 23 -0.86 -4.00 -14.89
C GLY A 23 -0.62 -3.77 -16.39
N LYS A 24 -1.46 -4.35 -17.25
CA LYS A 24 -1.33 -4.18 -18.71
C LYS A 24 -1.65 -2.77 -19.21
N PHE A 25 -2.36 -1.96 -18.42
CA PHE A 25 -2.85 -0.65 -18.85
C PHE A 25 -1.99 0.50 -18.31
N SER A 26 -1.50 0.36 -17.07
CA SER A 26 -0.87 1.45 -16.32
C SER A 26 0.51 1.14 -15.77
N GLY A 27 1.01 -0.09 -15.96
CA GLY A 27 2.17 -0.60 -15.22
C GLY A 27 1.89 -0.85 -13.73
N ALA A 28 0.65 -0.64 -13.28
CA ALA A 28 0.18 -0.90 -11.91
C ALA A 28 1.04 -0.28 -10.81
N HIS A 29 1.36 1.00 -10.91
CA HIS A 29 2.13 1.68 -9.86
C HIS A 29 1.39 1.65 -8.52
N LEU A 30 0.07 1.92 -8.55
CA LEU A 30 -0.88 1.85 -7.42
C LEU A 30 -0.44 2.56 -6.13
N ASN A 31 0.59 3.41 -6.22
CA ASN A 31 1.27 4.04 -5.11
C ASN A 31 2.06 5.25 -5.65
N PRO A 32 1.87 6.46 -5.08
CA PRO A 32 2.63 7.65 -5.44
C PRO A 32 4.14 7.48 -5.27
N ALA A 33 4.60 6.83 -4.20
CA ALA A 33 6.03 6.60 -3.95
C ALA A 33 6.66 5.70 -5.01
N VAL A 34 5.93 4.68 -5.48
CA VAL A 34 6.36 3.83 -6.60
C VAL A 34 6.41 4.62 -7.89
N SER A 35 5.41 5.47 -8.16
CA SER A 35 5.38 6.31 -9.36
C SER A 35 6.57 7.29 -9.40
N ILE A 36 6.92 7.87 -8.24
CA ILE A 36 8.08 8.73 -8.08
C ILE A 36 9.38 7.93 -8.25
N ALA A 37 9.49 6.76 -7.62
CA ALA A 37 10.70 5.92 -7.73
C ALA A 37 10.98 5.50 -9.18
N LEU A 38 9.96 5.08 -9.93
CA LEU A 38 10.09 4.74 -11.34
C LEU A 38 10.45 5.98 -12.20
N ALA A 39 9.94 7.16 -11.85
CA ALA A 39 10.34 8.39 -12.53
C ALA A 39 11.80 8.79 -12.23
N MET A 40 12.27 8.56 -11.00
CA MET A 40 13.66 8.80 -10.59
C MET A 40 14.64 7.85 -11.29
N ASP A 41 14.25 6.60 -11.50
CA ASP A 41 15.03 5.59 -12.25
C ASP A 41 14.97 5.81 -13.78
N GLY A 42 14.10 6.71 -14.25
CA GLY A 42 13.93 7.00 -15.68
C GLY A 42 13.05 5.99 -16.43
N SER A 43 12.47 5.01 -15.73
CA SER A 43 11.51 4.04 -16.27
C SER A 43 10.09 4.60 -16.42
N PHE A 44 9.82 5.80 -15.90
CA PHE A 44 8.54 6.50 -16.04
C PHE A 44 8.68 8.00 -16.27
N SER A 45 7.75 8.60 -17.03
CA SER A 45 7.81 10.04 -17.35
C SER A 45 7.36 10.91 -16.17
N TRP A 46 8.22 11.86 -15.76
CA TRP A 46 7.90 12.86 -14.73
C TRP A 46 6.63 13.65 -15.03
N ALA A 47 6.33 13.92 -16.30
CA ALA A 47 5.13 14.66 -16.70
C ALA A 47 3.82 13.90 -16.38
N GLN A 48 3.88 12.57 -16.26
CA GLN A 48 2.72 11.73 -15.98
C GLN A 48 2.52 11.49 -14.46
N VAL A 49 3.54 11.73 -13.65
CA VAL A 49 3.50 11.50 -12.19
C VAL A 49 2.33 12.21 -11.51
N PRO A 50 2.07 13.52 -11.72
CA PRO A 50 0.96 14.19 -11.05
C PRO A 50 -0.40 13.56 -11.37
N GLY A 51 -0.64 13.19 -12.63
CA GLY A 51 -1.88 12.55 -13.05
C GLY A 51 -2.05 11.16 -12.42
N PHE A 52 -0.97 10.39 -12.32
CA PHE A 52 -0.98 9.08 -11.64
C PHE A 52 -1.33 9.22 -10.17
N ILE A 53 -0.72 10.18 -9.47
CA ILE A 53 -0.99 10.43 -8.05
C ILE A 53 -2.47 10.79 -7.85
N VAL A 54 -3.02 11.71 -8.66
CA VAL A 54 -4.43 12.10 -8.57
C VAL A 54 -5.35 10.89 -8.76
N CYS A 55 -5.12 10.08 -9.80
CA CYS A 55 -5.92 8.87 -10.05
C CYS A 55 -5.80 7.84 -8.91
N GLN A 56 -4.60 7.65 -8.34
CA GLN A 56 -4.37 6.74 -7.22
C GLN A 56 -5.11 7.20 -5.96
N MET A 57 -5.08 8.50 -5.64
CA MET A 57 -5.80 9.07 -4.50
C MET A 57 -7.32 8.95 -4.67
N LEU A 58 -7.84 9.26 -5.86
CA LEU A 58 -9.27 9.10 -6.16
C LEU A 58 -9.70 7.63 -6.07
N GLY A 59 -8.88 6.70 -6.60
CA GLY A 59 -9.12 5.27 -6.46
C GLY A 59 -9.15 4.80 -5.00
N GLY A 60 -8.22 5.30 -4.17
CA GLY A 60 -8.20 5.05 -2.73
C GLY A 60 -9.46 5.55 -2.02
N ILE A 61 -9.92 6.75 -2.35
CA ILE A 61 -11.16 7.33 -1.80
C ILE A 61 -12.37 6.48 -2.18
N VAL A 62 -12.50 6.08 -3.45
CA VAL A 62 -13.60 5.20 -3.90
C VAL A 62 -13.55 3.86 -3.17
N GLY A 63 -12.36 3.25 -3.05
CA GLY A 63 -12.17 2.02 -2.28
C GLY A 63 -12.61 2.17 -0.82
N ALA A 64 -12.24 3.26 -0.15
CA ALA A 64 -12.65 3.57 1.22
C ALA A 64 -14.17 3.71 1.33
N VAL A 65 -14.84 4.37 0.38
CA VAL A 65 -16.32 4.48 0.35
C VAL A 65 -16.96 3.11 0.19
N LEU A 66 -16.43 2.23 -0.67
CA LEU A 66 -16.96 0.87 -0.84
C LEU A 66 -16.82 0.04 0.44
N VAL A 67 -15.69 0.13 1.13
CA VAL A 67 -15.50 -0.50 2.45
C VAL A 67 -16.45 0.11 3.48
N TRP A 68 -16.64 1.43 3.48
CA TRP A 68 -17.60 2.09 4.35
C TRP A 68 -19.03 1.55 4.15
N LEU A 69 -19.45 1.35 2.90
CA LEU A 69 -20.74 0.76 2.58
C LEU A 69 -20.85 -0.70 3.03
N MET A 70 -19.78 -1.50 2.85
CA MET A 70 -19.74 -2.91 3.24
C MET A 70 -19.99 -3.13 4.75
N TYR A 71 -19.60 -2.17 5.58
CA TYR A 71 -19.67 -2.26 7.04
C TYR A 71 -20.79 -1.42 7.68
N LEU A 72 -21.76 -0.91 6.90
CA LEU A 72 -22.86 -0.04 7.38
C LEU A 72 -23.49 -0.41 8.75
N PRO A 73 -23.92 -1.67 8.99
CA PRO A 73 -24.50 -2.02 10.30
C PRO A 73 -23.47 -2.04 11.42
N HIS A 74 -22.21 -2.38 11.12
CA HIS A 74 -21.12 -2.49 12.09
C HIS A 74 -20.76 -1.12 12.69
N TRP A 75 -20.91 -0.03 11.92
CA TRP A 75 -20.64 1.32 12.40
C TRP A 75 -21.51 1.74 13.58
N LYS A 76 -22.72 1.18 13.72
CA LYS A 76 -23.61 1.50 14.84
C LYS A 76 -23.22 0.78 16.13
N VAL A 77 -22.72 -0.44 16.03
CA VAL A 77 -22.39 -1.29 17.19
C VAL A 77 -20.95 -1.11 17.68
N THR A 78 -20.05 -0.65 16.81
CA THR A 78 -18.69 -0.30 17.22
C THR A 78 -18.70 1.08 17.89
N GLU A 79 -18.36 1.16 19.16
CA GLU A 79 -18.26 2.45 19.87
C GLU A 79 -16.86 3.07 19.75
N GLU A 80 -15.85 2.22 19.69
CA GLU A 80 -14.43 2.62 19.67
C GLU A 80 -14.10 3.34 18.36
N LYS A 81 -13.72 4.62 18.47
CA LYS A 81 -13.49 5.51 17.32
C LYS A 81 -12.18 5.16 16.59
N GLY A 82 -11.15 4.75 17.32
CA GLY A 82 -9.88 4.30 16.78
C GLY A 82 -10.04 3.08 15.88
N ALA A 83 -10.87 2.12 16.26
CA ALA A 83 -11.16 0.93 15.48
C ALA A 83 -11.86 1.27 14.16
N LYS A 84 -12.75 2.27 14.16
CA LYS A 84 -13.37 2.77 12.91
C LYS A 84 -12.34 3.45 12.01
N LEU A 85 -11.50 4.31 12.59
CA LEU A 85 -10.47 5.02 11.84
C LEU A 85 -9.42 4.06 11.26
N GLY A 86 -9.05 3.04 12.05
CA GLY A 86 -8.08 2.00 11.68
C GLY A 86 -8.49 1.12 10.51
N VAL A 87 -9.76 1.15 10.08
CA VAL A 87 -10.20 0.49 8.84
C VAL A 87 -9.69 1.23 7.59
N PHE A 88 -9.49 2.55 7.69
CA PHE A 88 -9.19 3.40 6.54
C PHE A 88 -7.76 3.93 6.55
N SER A 89 -7.19 4.17 7.72
CA SER A 89 -5.86 4.75 7.87
C SER A 89 -5.04 4.03 8.92
N THR A 90 -3.71 4.18 8.82
CA THR A 90 -2.81 3.67 9.84
C THR A 90 -2.65 4.68 10.99
N ALA A 91 -2.23 4.19 12.15
CA ALA A 91 -1.95 5.04 13.31
C ALA A 91 -0.68 4.55 14.01
N PRO A 92 0.13 5.46 14.57
CA PRO A 92 1.35 5.08 15.28
C PRO A 92 1.01 4.36 16.58
N ALA A 93 1.70 3.25 16.86
CA ALA A 93 1.56 2.52 18.13
C ALA A 93 2.05 3.38 19.31
N ILE A 94 3.13 4.12 19.09
CA ILE A 94 3.65 5.15 20.01
C ILE A 94 3.85 6.42 19.20
N LYS A 95 3.25 7.52 19.66
CA LYS A 95 3.34 8.82 18.98
C LYS A 95 4.73 9.44 19.17
N ASN A 96 5.52 9.44 18.10
CA ASN A 96 6.76 10.18 17.98
C ASN A 96 6.98 10.53 16.50
N TYR A 97 6.69 11.77 16.13
CA TYR A 97 6.70 12.20 14.73
C TYR A 97 7.99 11.85 13.97
N PHE A 98 9.15 12.00 14.60
CA PHE A 98 10.43 11.69 13.96
C PHE A 98 10.61 10.18 13.76
N ALA A 99 10.38 9.38 14.80
CA ALA A 99 10.54 7.92 14.71
C ALA A 99 9.51 7.29 13.77
N ASN A 100 8.26 7.76 13.79
CA ASN A 100 7.20 7.29 12.89
C ASN A 100 7.51 7.66 11.43
N PHE A 101 7.99 8.88 11.19
CA PHE A 101 8.43 9.32 9.86
C PHE A 101 9.59 8.46 9.34
N LEU A 102 10.60 8.20 10.18
CA LEU A 102 11.74 7.37 9.82
C LEU A 102 11.31 5.93 9.51
N SER A 103 10.38 5.35 10.27
CA SER A 103 9.87 4.00 9.98
C SER A 103 9.15 3.90 8.63
N GLU A 104 8.37 4.92 8.25
CA GLU A 104 7.70 4.94 6.94
C GLU A 104 8.70 5.15 5.79
N ILE A 105 9.76 5.94 5.99
CA ILE A 105 10.86 6.06 5.01
C ILE A 105 11.51 4.69 4.79
N ILE A 106 11.84 3.98 5.86
CA ILE A 106 12.51 2.67 5.76
C ILE A 106 11.60 1.67 5.03
N GLY A 107 10.34 1.55 5.47
CA GLY A 107 9.38 0.64 4.85
C GLY A 107 9.13 0.95 3.36
N THR A 108 8.95 2.23 3.03
CA THR A 108 8.72 2.67 1.64
C THR A 108 9.95 2.45 0.77
N THR A 109 11.16 2.71 1.31
CA THR A 109 12.42 2.46 0.58
C THR A 109 12.58 0.97 0.25
N ILE A 110 12.28 0.08 1.21
CA ILE A 110 12.34 -1.37 1.00
C ILE A 110 11.31 -1.79 -0.05
N LEU A 111 10.09 -1.22 -0.02
CA LEU A 111 9.08 -1.47 -1.04
C LEU A 111 9.57 -1.05 -2.44
N THR A 112 10.02 0.19 -2.60
CA THR A 112 10.41 0.73 -3.91
C THR A 112 11.64 0.03 -4.46
N LEU A 113 12.66 -0.23 -3.63
CA LEU A 113 13.83 -1.01 -4.04
C LEU A 113 13.46 -2.45 -4.39
N GLY A 114 12.59 -3.09 -3.59
CA GLY A 114 12.11 -4.44 -3.87
C GLY A 114 11.37 -4.53 -5.21
N ILE A 115 10.52 -3.55 -5.53
CA ILE A 115 9.81 -3.47 -6.82
C ILE A 115 10.81 -3.28 -7.99
N LEU A 116 11.80 -2.40 -7.84
CA LEU A 116 12.84 -2.20 -8.86
C LEU A 116 13.66 -3.49 -9.07
N PHE A 117 14.05 -4.17 -8.00
CA PHE A 117 14.77 -5.44 -8.08
C PHE A 117 13.93 -6.54 -8.75
N ILE A 118 12.64 -6.64 -8.42
CA ILE A 118 11.73 -7.57 -9.12
C ILE A 118 11.68 -7.24 -10.61
N GLY A 119 11.64 -5.95 -10.97
CA GLY A 119 11.56 -5.48 -12.35
C GLY A 119 12.78 -5.81 -13.22
N ILE A 120 13.98 -5.87 -12.65
CA ILE A 120 15.21 -6.21 -13.41
C ILE A 120 15.49 -7.71 -13.50
N ASN A 121 14.83 -8.53 -12.69
CA ASN A 121 15.05 -9.98 -12.68
C ASN A 121 14.16 -10.68 -13.71
N LYS A 122 14.73 -11.70 -14.38
CA LYS A 122 13.96 -12.57 -15.28
C LYS A 122 13.15 -13.56 -14.46
N ILE A 123 11.89 -13.22 -14.23
CA ILE A 123 10.92 -14.04 -13.51
C ILE A 123 9.93 -14.60 -14.53
N ALA A 124 9.38 -15.80 -14.26
CA ALA A 124 8.37 -16.38 -15.13
C ALA A 124 7.13 -15.48 -15.28
N ASP A 125 6.59 -15.42 -16.49
CA ASP A 125 5.48 -14.54 -16.83
C ASP A 125 4.29 -14.74 -15.89
N GLY A 126 3.73 -13.62 -15.43
CA GLY A 126 2.59 -13.62 -14.54
C GLY A 126 2.92 -13.83 -13.07
N LEU A 127 4.15 -14.16 -12.66
CA LEU A 127 4.50 -14.29 -11.24
C LEU A 127 4.85 -12.96 -10.55
N ASN A 128 5.27 -11.94 -11.32
CA ASN A 128 5.66 -10.63 -10.75
C ASN A 128 4.63 -10.05 -9.77
N PRO A 129 3.31 -10.03 -10.08
CA PRO A 129 2.31 -9.48 -9.15
C PRO A 129 2.23 -10.22 -7.82
N ILE A 130 2.36 -11.56 -7.84
CA ILE A 130 2.36 -12.38 -6.61
C ILE A 130 3.60 -12.04 -5.76
N ILE A 131 4.77 -11.92 -6.39
CA ILE A 131 6.01 -11.61 -5.68
C ILE A 131 5.95 -10.21 -5.06
N VAL A 132 5.35 -9.23 -5.75
CA VAL A 132 5.08 -7.89 -5.20
C VAL A 132 4.16 -7.97 -3.99
N GLY A 133 3.07 -8.74 -4.06
CA GLY A 133 2.20 -8.95 -2.91
C GLY A 133 2.91 -9.61 -1.72
N LEU A 134 3.73 -10.63 -1.98
CA LEU A 134 4.52 -11.30 -0.94
C LEU A 134 5.57 -10.37 -0.30
N LEU A 135 6.19 -9.48 -1.08
CA LEU A 135 7.06 -8.43 -0.55
C LEU A 135 6.30 -7.53 0.43
N ILE A 136 5.07 -7.14 0.08
CA ILE A 136 4.22 -6.32 0.96
C ILE A 136 3.84 -7.07 2.24
N VAL A 137 3.50 -8.36 2.16
CA VAL A 137 3.28 -9.21 3.34
C VAL A 137 4.52 -9.24 4.22
N ALA A 138 5.70 -9.47 3.63
CA ALA A 138 6.96 -9.52 4.36
C ALA A 138 7.24 -8.20 5.10
N ILE A 139 7.01 -7.06 4.46
CA ILE A 139 7.13 -5.73 5.09
C ILE A 139 6.13 -5.58 6.24
N GLY A 140 4.86 -5.94 6.04
CA GLY A 140 3.84 -5.84 7.08
C GLY A 140 4.16 -6.69 8.33
N LEU A 141 4.67 -7.91 8.13
CA LEU A 141 5.04 -8.81 9.22
C LEU A 141 6.32 -8.41 9.95
N SER A 142 7.27 -7.75 9.27
CA SER A 142 8.58 -7.41 9.85
C SER A 142 8.69 -5.96 10.34
N LEU A 143 8.02 -5.02 9.68
CA LEU A 143 8.20 -3.57 9.88
C LEU A 143 6.89 -2.85 10.22
N GLY A 144 5.75 -3.53 10.26
CA GLY A 144 4.45 -2.86 10.46
C GLY A 144 4.08 -2.49 11.90
N GLY A 145 4.82 -2.99 12.90
CA GLY A 145 4.53 -2.71 14.31
C GLY A 145 4.49 -1.22 14.70
N PRO A 146 5.45 -0.37 14.27
CA PRO A 146 5.51 1.03 14.70
C PRO A 146 4.36 1.93 14.19
N THR A 147 3.94 1.76 12.93
CA THR A 147 3.02 2.69 12.23
C THR A 147 1.91 2.01 11.46
N GLY A 148 1.84 0.68 11.43
CA GLY A 148 0.86 -0.03 10.60
C GLY A 148 1.26 -0.14 9.12
N TYR A 149 2.53 0.11 8.78
CA TYR A 149 3.12 0.04 7.44
C TYR A 149 2.23 0.68 6.35
N ALA A 150 2.04 2.00 6.39
CA ALA A 150 1.25 2.65 5.33
C ALA A 150 1.89 2.38 3.97
N ILE A 151 3.23 2.49 3.88
CA ILE A 151 4.09 2.19 2.71
C ILE A 151 3.58 2.79 1.39
N ASN A 152 2.70 3.77 1.52
CA ASN A 152 1.93 4.50 0.53
C ASN A 152 1.68 5.87 1.17
N LEU A 153 1.68 6.92 0.36
CA LEU A 153 1.66 8.28 0.90
C LEU A 153 0.41 8.49 1.78
N PRO A 154 0.56 8.83 3.07
CA PRO A 154 -0.57 9.11 3.93
C PRO A 154 -1.21 10.44 3.49
N TYR A 155 -2.54 10.48 3.47
CA TYR A 155 -3.33 11.71 3.39
C TYR A 155 -3.54 12.32 4.77
#